data_AF-A0A933XGU4-F1
#
_entry.id   AF-A0A933XGU4-F1
#
_cell.length_a   1.000
_cell.length_b   1.000
_cell.length_c   1.000
_cell.angle_alpha   90.00
_cell.angle_beta   90.00
_cell.angle_gamma   90.00
#
_symmetry.space_group_name_H-M   'P 1'
#
loop_
_entity.id
_entity.type
_entity.pdbx_description
1 polymer ?
#
loop_
_entity_poly.entity_id
_entity_poly.type
_entity_poly.pdbx_seq_one_letter_code
_entity_poly.pdbx_strand_id
1 'polypeptide(L)'
;MEEEKKKIDWSSLWKKEDWLAVWVGFLIIIVMLAGVSIKLPKFKWTTDAEFSTFMSDTAPSVNNLISVSEQKGESVLREALIALRIAIDTKDRATITRASKNAEEISNGVQDAGLKKKSGKLTKNISDEGGNLPSNITSGKNISYALLICVIYLIISVIAMALMGESAASFVKGFPIVFAITLIAQVIAGNYTVLYYGLEYVIWCLALGLFISNVLGVPDWMKAAVKTEFFIKTGVVVLGSGILFKEIVTAGSYGIMQAALVVIVVWYACFWLARKLNVDDDFAAILSSAVSICGVSAAIATAGAVKGDPKKLSYVTSIVLICAVPMLIVQPIIARALGMPDIVAGAWLGGTLDTSGSVVAAGALISEQAMKTGVIVKMSQNVLIGLAAFILSIVWALKSCEVGAGIEKKPSAMEIWYRFPKFVLGFIIASIIFSFFVGPNTLASTKGALGGLRTWWFALAFTSIGLETNFKDLAKLGGGRPALAFVAAQGFNILWTLLLAYLLFGGIIFPVPEIK
;
A
#
# COMPACT_ATOMS: atom_id res chain seq x y z
N MET A 1 -36.81 26.83 28.06
CA MET A 1 -37.51 26.34 26.87
C MET A 1 -36.53 25.48 26.09
N GLU A 2 -36.76 24.17 26.16
CA GLU A 2 -36.23 23.06 25.36
C GLU A 2 -34.76 23.12 24.90
N GLU A 3 -33.89 22.49 25.68
CA GLU A 3 -32.82 21.68 25.09
C GLU A 3 -33.49 20.64 24.19
N GLU A 4 -33.55 20.90 22.88
CA GLU A 4 -33.79 19.86 21.90
C GLU A 4 -32.72 18.77 22.11
N LYS A 5 -33.11 17.70 22.81
CA LYS A 5 -32.46 16.41 22.69
C LYS A 5 -32.41 16.12 21.20
N LYS A 6 -31.27 16.34 20.55
CA LYS A 6 -30.97 15.86 19.19
C LYS A 6 -31.27 14.36 19.21
N LYS A 7 -32.50 13.99 18.81
CA LYS A 7 -32.89 12.60 18.63
C LYS A 7 -31.85 11.99 17.70
N ILE A 8 -31.31 10.84 18.08
CA ILE A 8 -30.41 10.11 17.20
C ILE A 8 -31.19 9.82 15.92
N ASP A 9 -30.87 10.54 14.85
CA ASP A 9 -31.47 10.31 13.55
C ASP A 9 -30.88 9.02 12.98
N TRP A 10 -31.57 7.90 13.24
CA TRP A 10 -31.19 6.59 12.73
C TRP A 10 -31.17 6.51 11.20
N SER A 11 -31.86 7.43 10.50
CA SER A 11 -31.81 7.52 9.04
C SER A 11 -30.44 7.98 8.54
N SER A 12 -29.67 8.68 9.37
CA SER A 12 -28.29 9.07 9.07
C SER A 12 -27.32 7.90 8.92
N LEU A 13 -27.66 6.71 9.45
CA LEU A 13 -26.87 5.49 9.30
C LEU A 13 -26.93 4.90 7.88
N TRP A 14 -27.93 5.28 7.08
CA TRP A 14 -28.18 4.69 5.76
C TRP A 14 -28.18 5.71 4.62
N LYS A 15 -28.30 7.02 4.95
CA LYS A 15 -28.30 8.10 3.96
C LYS A 15 -26.99 8.87 3.85
N LYS A 16 -26.08 8.72 4.83
CA LYS A 16 -24.78 9.39 4.80
C LYS A 16 -23.73 8.50 4.16
N GLU A 17 -22.96 9.08 3.25
CA GLU A 17 -21.85 8.42 2.55
C GLU A 17 -20.88 7.74 3.52
N ASP A 18 -20.52 8.41 4.63
CA ASP A 18 -19.61 7.89 5.65
C ASP A 18 -20.08 6.54 6.23
N TRP A 19 -21.37 6.38 6.51
CA TRP A 19 -21.91 5.14 7.05
C TRP A 19 -22.12 4.09 5.98
N LEU A 20 -22.53 4.48 4.78
CA LEU A 20 -22.66 3.53 3.67
C LEU A 20 -21.31 2.92 3.29
N ALA A 21 -20.23 3.71 3.28
CA ALA A 21 -18.89 3.18 3.08
C ALA A 21 -18.49 2.15 4.18
N VAL A 22 -18.90 2.39 5.44
CA VAL A 22 -18.74 1.43 6.53
C VAL A 22 -19.50 0.15 6.25
N TRP A 23 -20.78 0.25 5.91
CA TRP A 23 -21.63 -0.91 5.66
C TRP A 23 -21.14 -1.72 4.47
N VAL A 24 -20.73 -1.06 3.38
CA VAL A 24 -20.15 -1.73 2.22
C VAL A 24 -18.84 -2.43 2.59
N GLY A 25 -17.95 -1.78 3.34
CA GLY A 25 -16.71 -2.39 3.83
C GLY A 25 -16.96 -3.64 4.68
N PHE A 26 -17.92 -3.58 5.62
CA PHE A 26 -18.30 -4.74 6.43
C PHE A 26 -19.01 -5.82 5.64
N LEU A 27 -19.85 -5.47 4.67
CA LEU A 27 -20.50 -6.44 3.79
C LEU A 27 -19.45 -7.27 3.05
N ILE A 28 -18.41 -6.62 2.50
CA ILE A 28 -17.28 -7.30 1.87
C ILE A 28 -16.60 -8.24 2.86
N ILE A 29 -16.27 -7.75 4.05
CA ILE A 29 -15.62 -8.56 5.10
C ILE A 29 -16.46 -9.79 5.46
N ILE A 30 -17.76 -9.61 5.72
CA ILE A 30 -18.68 -10.68 6.12
C ILE A 30 -18.80 -11.73 5.01
N VAL A 31 -18.96 -11.30 3.75
CA VAL A 31 -19.03 -12.21 2.61
C VAL A 31 -17.76 -13.07 2.50
N MET A 32 -16.58 -12.48 2.71
CA MET A 32 -15.32 -13.24 2.69
C MET A 32 -15.19 -14.17 3.90
N LEU A 33 -15.60 -13.74 5.09
CA LEU A 33 -15.61 -14.58 6.29
C LEU A 33 -16.63 -15.73 6.20
N ALA A 34 -17.70 -15.57 5.44
CA ALA A 34 -18.67 -16.62 5.12
C ALA A 34 -18.14 -17.68 4.13
N GLY A 35 -16.89 -17.54 3.67
CA GLY A 35 -16.23 -18.52 2.80
C GLY A 35 -16.44 -18.29 1.31
N VAL A 36 -17.03 -17.16 0.90
CA VAL A 36 -17.15 -16.81 -0.51
C VAL A 36 -15.76 -16.46 -1.06
N SER A 37 -15.21 -17.33 -1.90
CA SER A 37 -13.91 -17.11 -2.54
C SER A 37 -14.08 -16.32 -3.84
N ILE A 38 -13.82 -15.02 -3.79
CA ILE A 38 -13.77 -14.18 -5.00
C ILE A 38 -12.40 -14.35 -5.65
N LYS A 39 -12.38 -14.93 -6.85
CA LYS A 39 -11.16 -15.03 -7.66
C LYS A 39 -10.82 -13.66 -8.24
N LEU A 40 -9.61 -13.19 -7.95
CA LEU A 40 -9.11 -11.90 -8.40
C LEU A 40 -8.34 -12.04 -9.72
N PRO A 41 -8.44 -11.05 -10.62
CA PRO A 41 -7.58 -10.99 -11.78
C PRO A 41 -6.12 -10.78 -11.35
N LYS A 42 -5.20 -11.37 -12.11
CA LYS A 42 -3.75 -11.20 -11.95
C LYS A 42 -3.24 -10.28 -13.06
N PHE A 43 -2.46 -9.28 -12.66
CA PHE A 43 -1.89 -8.30 -13.57
C PHE A 43 -0.39 -8.34 -13.64
N LYS A 44 0.30 -9.28 -12.97
CA LYS A 44 1.76 -9.41 -13.08
C LYS A 44 2.15 -10.04 -14.41
N TRP A 45 3.06 -9.41 -15.12
CA TRP A 45 3.58 -9.90 -16.39
C TRP A 45 5.01 -9.43 -16.67
N THR A 46 5.73 -10.27 -17.40
CA THR A 46 7.15 -10.09 -17.70
C THR A 46 7.33 -10.45 -19.17
N THR A 47 7.92 -9.56 -19.96
CA THR A 47 8.28 -9.82 -21.37
C THR A 47 9.46 -10.78 -21.45
N ASP A 48 9.71 -11.37 -22.61
CA ASP A 48 10.82 -12.31 -22.77
C ASP A 48 12.18 -11.63 -22.65
N ALA A 49 12.28 -10.36 -23.05
CA ALA A 49 13.49 -9.54 -22.88
C ALA A 49 13.77 -9.25 -21.39
N GLU A 50 12.73 -8.84 -20.63
CA GLU A 50 12.83 -8.63 -19.18
C GLU A 50 13.16 -9.93 -18.46
N PHE A 51 12.53 -11.04 -18.84
CA PHE A 51 12.81 -12.34 -18.26
C PHE A 51 14.25 -12.77 -18.55
N SER A 52 14.74 -12.59 -19.77
CA SER A 52 16.14 -12.91 -20.10
C SER A 52 17.13 -12.08 -19.27
N THR A 53 16.83 -10.80 -19.03
CA THR A 53 17.64 -9.92 -18.17
C THR A 53 17.62 -10.40 -16.72
N PHE A 54 16.44 -10.66 -16.18
CA PHE A 54 16.27 -11.24 -14.84
C PHE A 54 17.03 -12.55 -14.67
N MET A 55 17.03 -13.42 -15.68
CA MET A 55 17.76 -14.69 -15.65
C MET A 55 19.28 -14.48 -15.69
N SER A 56 19.77 -13.48 -16.43
CA SER A 56 21.20 -13.10 -16.41
C SER A 56 21.65 -12.69 -15.00
N ASP A 57 20.85 -11.86 -14.32
CA ASP A 57 21.14 -11.40 -12.97
C ASP A 57 21.01 -12.51 -11.92
N THR A 58 20.13 -13.48 -12.17
CA THR A 58 19.84 -14.58 -11.26
C THR A 58 20.81 -15.76 -11.40
N ALA A 59 21.41 -15.94 -12.57
CA ALA A 59 22.28 -17.08 -12.87
C ALA A 59 23.45 -17.29 -11.87
N PRO A 60 24.14 -16.24 -11.38
CA PRO A 60 25.17 -16.39 -10.35
C PRO A 60 24.63 -16.94 -9.02
N SER A 61 23.41 -16.56 -8.64
CA SER A 61 22.77 -17.04 -7.41
C SER A 61 22.43 -18.53 -7.50
N VAL A 62 22.03 -19.02 -8.68
CA VAL A 62 21.82 -20.46 -8.93
C VAL A 62 23.15 -21.21 -8.81
N ASN A 63 24.24 -20.71 -9.38
CA ASN A 63 25.57 -21.32 -9.26
C ASN A 63 26.02 -21.42 -7.80
N ASN A 64 25.81 -20.35 -7.02
CA ASN A 64 26.13 -20.36 -5.60
C ASN A 64 25.35 -21.46 -4.87
N LEU A 65 24.04 -21.60 -5.11
CA LEU A 65 23.24 -22.67 -4.50
C LEU A 65 23.67 -24.08 -4.92
N ILE A 66 24.15 -24.28 -6.15
CA ILE A 66 24.73 -25.57 -6.59
C ILE A 66 25.92 -25.91 -5.68
N SER A 67 26.83 -24.96 -5.48
CA SER A 67 28.02 -25.17 -4.64
C SER A 67 27.67 -25.43 -3.17
N VAL A 68 26.70 -24.70 -2.61
CA VAL A 68 26.25 -24.88 -1.22
C VAL A 68 25.53 -26.22 -1.05
N SER A 69 24.74 -26.66 -2.04
CA SER A 69 24.07 -27.96 -2.00
C SER A 69 25.06 -29.12 -2.01
N GLU A 70 26.15 -29.00 -2.77
CA GLU A 70 27.26 -29.96 -2.76
C GLU A 70 27.93 -30.04 -1.37
N GLN A 71 28.27 -28.89 -0.78
CA GLN A 71 28.88 -28.83 0.55
C GLN A 71 28.01 -29.44 1.65
N LYS A 72 26.68 -29.33 1.52
CA LYS A 72 25.71 -29.87 2.49
C LYS A 72 25.25 -31.30 2.18
N GLY A 73 25.77 -31.94 1.13
CA GLY A 73 25.43 -33.32 0.78
C GLY A 73 24.03 -33.52 0.20
N GLU A 74 23.38 -32.44 -0.28
CA GLU A 74 22.02 -32.48 -0.84
C GLU A 74 22.08 -32.74 -2.36
N SER A 75 22.43 -33.98 -2.74
CA SER A 75 22.68 -34.39 -4.13
C SER A 75 21.47 -34.19 -5.05
N VAL A 76 20.28 -34.52 -4.58
CA VAL A 76 19.03 -34.40 -5.36
C VAL A 76 18.72 -32.94 -5.70
N LEU A 77 18.89 -32.03 -4.72
CA LEU A 77 18.73 -30.60 -4.96
C LEU A 77 19.80 -30.07 -5.91
N ARG A 78 21.05 -30.50 -5.72
CA ARG A 78 22.17 -30.10 -6.60
C ARG A 78 21.88 -30.46 -8.06
N GLU A 79 21.45 -31.68 -8.33
CA GLU A 79 21.10 -32.13 -9.69
C GLU A 79 19.96 -31.29 -10.29
N ALA A 80 18.92 -30.99 -9.50
CA ALA A 80 17.83 -30.13 -9.94
C ALA A 80 18.29 -28.71 -10.26
N LEU A 81 19.19 -28.15 -9.46
CA LEU A 81 19.77 -26.82 -9.68
C LEU A 81 20.72 -26.80 -10.88
N ILE A 82 21.47 -27.87 -11.14
CA ILE A 82 22.28 -28.02 -12.37
C ILE A 82 21.38 -28.09 -13.59
N ALA A 83 20.30 -28.88 -13.55
CA ALA A 83 19.31 -28.94 -14.64
C ALA A 83 18.66 -27.58 -14.88
N LEU A 84 18.33 -26.85 -13.81
CA LEU A 84 17.88 -25.46 -13.90
C LEU A 84 18.95 -24.61 -14.57
N ARG A 85 20.21 -24.68 -14.16
CA ARG A 85 21.29 -23.88 -14.76
C ARG A 85 21.44 -24.15 -16.26
N ILE A 86 21.41 -25.41 -16.67
CA ILE A 86 21.43 -25.80 -18.09
C ILE A 86 20.24 -25.20 -18.82
N ALA A 87 19.04 -25.25 -18.22
CA ALA A 87 17.86 -24.60 -18.79
C ALA A 87 18.03 -23.08 -18.92
N ILE A 88 18.69 -22.41 -17.98
CA ILE A 88 19.01 -20.97 -18.08
C ILE A 88 19.83 -20.69 -19.35
N ASP A 89 20.80 -21.54 -19.63
CA ASP A 89 21.70 -21.38 -20.77
C ASP A 89 20.99 -21.60 -22.12
N THR A 90 19.85 -22.32 -22.17
CA THR A 90 19.04 -22.44 -23.40
C THR A 90 18.30 -21.17 -23.76
N LYS A 91 18.16 -20.23 -22.82
CA LYS A 91 17.36 -18.99 -22.93
C LYS A 91 15.88 -19.22 -23.28
N ASP A 92 15.40 -20.47 -23.21
CA ASP A 92 14.01 -20.80 -23.46
C ASP A 92 13.20 -20.68 -22.16
N ARG A 93 12.27 -19.72 -22.13
CA ARG A 93 11.47 -19.40 -20.95
C ARG A 93 10.67 -20.59 -20.43
N ALA A 94 10.08 -21.39 -21.32
CA ALA A 94 9.26 -22.53 -20.91
C ALA A 94 10.11 -23.63 -20.24
N THR A 95 11.29 -23.92 -20.79
CA THR A 95 12.26 -24.87 -20.24
C THR A 95 12.77 -24.39 -18.89
N ILE A 96 13.16 -23.11 -18.77
CA ILE A 96 13.58 -22.51 -17.49
C ILE A 96 12.48 -22.63 -16.45
N THR A 97 11.24 -22.27 -16.80
CA THR A 97 10.09 -22.32 -15.89
C THR A 97 9.79 -23.74 -15.40
N ARG A 98 9.93 -24.74 -16.28
CA ARG A 98 9.71 -26.15 -15.91
C ARG A 98 10.81 -26.65 -14.98
N ALA A 99 12.07 -26.35 -15.31
CA ALA A 99 13.20 -26.74 -14.49
C ALA A 99 13.16 -26.06 -13.10
N SER A 100 12.73 -24.80 -13.03
CA SER A 100 12.63 -24.08 -11.77
C SER A 100 11.51 -24.62 -10.88
N LYS A 101 10.35 -24.98 -11.43
CA LYS A 101 9.28 -25.66 -10.66
C LYS A 101 9.75 -26.99 -10.08
N ASN A 102 10.45 -27.80 -10.87
CA ASN A 102 11.01 -29.05 -10.39
C ASN A 102 12.02 -28.81 -9.24
N ALA A 103 12.90 -27.82 -9.41
CA ALA A 103 13.86 -27.46 -8.36
C ALA A 103 13.19 -26.84 -7.11
N GLU A 104 12.05 -26.16 -7.25
CA GLU A 104 11.21 -25.67 -6.14
C GLU A 104 10.59 -26.82 -5.35
N GLU A 105 10.01 -27.80 -6.03
CA GLU A 105 9.43 -28.99 -5.39
C GLU A 105 10.49 -29.77 -4.62
N ILE A 106 11.67 -30.00 -5.22
CA ILE A 106 12.78 -30.68 -4.56
C ILE A 106 13.31 -29.86 -3.38
N SER A 107 13.36 -28.53 -3.51
CA SER A 107 13.77 -27.63 -2.41
C SER A 107 12.89 -27.81 -1.16
N ASN A 108 11.62 -28.14 -1.32
CA ASN A 108 10.72 -28.37 -0.18
C ASN A 108 11.06 -29.63 0.63
N GLY A 109 11.77 -30.60 0.03
CA GLY A 109 12.22 -31.84 0.67
C GLY A 109 13.60 -31.80 1.33
N VAL A 110 14.34 -30.70 1.16
CA VAL A 110 15.71 -30.51 1.69
C VAL A 110 15.71 -30.50 3.22
N GLN A 111 16.68 -31.18 3.83
CA GLN A 111 16.79 -31.30 5.28
C GLN A 111 17.34 -30.02 5.91
N ASP A 112 18.32 -29.40 5.25
CA ASP A 112 18.89 -28.14 5.73
C ASP A 112 17.89 -26.98 5.59
N ALA A 113 17.41 -26.47 6.72
CA ALA A 113 16.39 -25.42 6.74
C ALA A 113 16.83 -24.11 6.06
N GLY A 114 18.12 -23.77 6.14
CA GLY A 114 18.67 -22.56 5.51
C GLY A 114 18.71 -22.67 4.00
N LEU A 115 19.19 -23.80 3.49
CA LEU A 115 19.26 -24.12 2.07
C LEU A 115 17.86 -24.25 1.49
N LYS A 116 16.98 -25.02 2.14
CA LYS A 116 15.55 -25.14 1.78
C LYS A 116 14.88 -23.77 1.57
N LYS A 117 15.07 -22.84 2.51
CA LYS A 117 14.49 -21.49 2.43
C LYS A 117 15.07 -20.69 1.27
N LYS A 118 16.40 -20.72 1.07
CA LYS A 118 17.07 -19.96 0.00
C LYS A 118 16.79 -20.54 -1.39
N SER A 119 16.96 -21.85 -1.57
CA SER A 119 16.72 -22.52 -2.85
C SER A 119 15.26 -22.46 -3.24
N GLY A 120 14.35 -22.77 -2.32
CA GLY A 120 12.90 -22.70 -2.55
C GLY A 120 12.45 -21.29 -2.93
N LYS A 121 12.97 -20.25 -2.27
CA LYS A 121 12.63 -18.87 -2.63
C LYS A 121 13.16 -18.48 -4.01
N LEU A 122 14.40 -18.84 -4.35
CA LEU A 122 14.99 -18.50 -5.63
C LEU A 122 14.28 -19.20 -6.79
N THR A 123 14.09 -20.52 -6.68
CA THR A 123 13.46 -21.33 -7.72
C THR A 123 12.00 -20.95 -7.90
N LYS A 124 11.30 -20.62 -6.81
CA LYS A 124 9.95 -20.03 -6.86
C LYS A 124 9.90 -18.68 -7.57
N ASN A 125 10.83 -17.77 -7.26
CA ASN A 125 10.87 -16.48 -7.96
C ASN A 125 11.08 -16.67 -9.47
N ILE A 126 11.97 -17.60 -9.87
CA ILE A 126 12.20 -17.94 -11.28
C ILE A 126 10.94 -18.56 -11.91
N SER A 127 10.26 -19.48 -11.21
CA SER A 127 9.04 -20.13 -11.70
C SER A 127 7.87 -19.15 -11.83
N ASP A 128 7.72 -18.22 -10.87
CA ASP A 128 6.72 -17.17 -10.87
C ASP A 128 6.96 -16.19 -12.04
N GLU A 129 8.16 -15.64 -12.21
CA GLU A 129 8.47 -14.72 -13.31
C GLU A 129 8.41 -15.41 -14.68
N GLY A 130 8.86 -16.67 -14.76
CA GLY A 130 8.73 -17.48 -15.97
C GLY A 130 7.27 -17.75 -16.34
N GLY A 131 6.40 -17.93 -15.35
CA GLY A 131 4.97 -18.13 -15.54
C GLY A 131 4.16 -16.86 -15.83
N ASN A 132 4.68 -15.67 -15.53
CA ASN A 132 4.01 -14.38 -15.70
C ASN A 132 4.01 -13.90 -17.17
N LEU A 133 3.31 -14.62 -18.04
CA LEU A 133 3.22 -14.30 -19.47
C LEU A 133 2.28 -13.11 -19.73
N PRO A 134 2.57 -12.24 -20.71
CA PRO A 134 1.64 -11.18 -21.13
C PRO A 134 0.27 -11.74 -21.57
N SER A 135 0.25 -12.92 -22.20
CA SER A 135 -0.96 -13.61 -22.63
C SER A 135 -1.87 -14.06 -21.47
N ASN A 136 -1.35 -14.18 -20.25
CA ASN A 136 -2.19 -14.49 -19.08
C ASN A 136 -3.15 -13.35 -18.76
N ILE A 137 -2.77 -12.11 -19.06
CA ILE A 137 -3.58 -10.92 -18.78
C ILE A 137 -4.84 -10.93 -19.64
N THR A 138 -4.68 -11.24 -20.93
CA THR A 138 -5.75 -11.31 -21.92
C THR A 138 -6.44 -12.66 -21.97
N SER A 139 -6.07 -13.59 -21.07
CA SER A 139 -6.73 -14.89 -20.99
C SER A 139 -8.21 -14.74 -20.62
N GLY A 140 -9.08 -15.55 -21.23
CA GLY A 140 -10.53 -15.49 -20.99
C GLY A 140 -10.91 -15.66 -19.51
N LYS A 141 -10.12 -16.43 -18.74
CA LYS A 141 -10.29 -16.58 -17.28
C LYS A 141 -9.97 -15.28 -16.53
N ASN A 142 -8.89 -14.58 -16.91
CA ASN A 142 -8.51 -13.35 -16.24
C ASN A 142 -9.48 -12.21 -16.56
N ILE A 143 -9.91 -12.12 -17.81
CA ILE A 143 -10.94 -11.17 -18.26
C ILE A 143 -12.26 -11.45 -17.52
N SER A 144 -12.67 -12.72 -17.38
CA SER A 144 -13.90 -13.04 -16.65
C SER A 144 -13.81 -12.70 -15.17
N TYR A 145 -12.65 -12.84 -14.52
CA TYR A 145 -12.44 -12.36 -13.14
C TYR A 145 -12.49 -10.83 -13.04
N ALA A 146 -11.90 -10.10 -14.00
CA ALA A 146 -12.00 -8.64 -14.02
C ALA A 146 -13.45 -8.16 -14.22
N LEU A 147 -14.19 -8.80 -15.13
CA LEU A 147 -15.62 -8.52 -15.34
C LEU A 147 -16.46 -8.87 -14.11
N LEU A 148 -16.18 -9.99 -13.45
CA LEU A 148 -16.86 -10.38 -12.22
C LEU A 148 -16.67 -9.30 -11.12
N ILE A 149 -15.44 -8.83 -10.93
CA ILE A 149 -15.15 -7.74 -9.98
C ILE A 149 -15.88 -6.46 -10.39
N CYS A 150 -15.87 -6.11 -11.68
CA CYS A 150 -16.62 -4.96 -12.19
C CYS A 150 -18.11 -5.04 -11.84
N VAL A 151 -18.74 -6.18 -12.11
CA VAL A 151 -20.17 -6.39 -11.83
C VAL A 151 -20.46 -6.35 -10.33
N ILE A 152 -19.65 -7.02 -9.51
CA ILE A 152 -19.82 -7.02 -8.04
C ILE A 152 -19.73 -5.58 -7.50
N TYR A 153 -18.71 -4.83 -7.91
CA TYR A 153 -18.48 -3.47 -7.42
C TYR A 153 -19.55 -2.51 -7.94
N LEU A 154 -20.00 -2.70 -9.18
CA LEU A 154 -21.11 -1.95 -9.75
C LEU A 154 -22.38 -2.18 -8.95
N ILE A 155 -22.77 -3.43 -8.68
CA ILE A 155 -23.99 -3.76 -7.92
C ILE A 155 -23.94 -3.13 -6.53
N ILE A 156 -22.84 -3.35 -5.80
CA ILE A 156 -22.67 -2.83 -4.45
C ILE A 156 -22.71 -1.29 -4.44
N SER A 157 -22.03 -0.65 -5.38
CA SER A 157 -21.99 0.82 -5.46
C SER A 157 -23.34 1.40 -5.89
N VAL A 158 -24.06 0.76 -6.81
CA VAL A 158 -25.40 1.19 -7.24
C VAL A 158 -26.40 1.13 -6.10
N ILE A 159 -26.36 0.06 -5.29
CA ILE A 159 -27.19 -0.05 -4.09
C ILE A 159 -26.85 1.10 -3.13
N ALA A 160 -25.56 1.37 -2.90
CA ALA A 160 -25.14 2.50 -2.06
C ALA A 160 -25.64 3.85 -2.60
N MET A 161 -25.48 4.11 -3.91
CA MET A 161 -25.95 5.35 -4.54
C MET A 161 -27.47 5.51 -4.42
N ALA A 162 -28.24 4.43 -4.61
CA ALA A 162 -29.70 4.45 -4.44
C ALA A 162 -30.10 4.78 -3.00
N LEU A 163 -29.40 4.22 -2.00
CA LEU A 163 -29.63 4.52 -0.58
C LEU A 163 -29.26 5.96 -0.20
N MET A 164 -28.29 6.56 -0.89
CA MET A 164 -27.93 7.99 -0.74
C MET A 164 -28.92 8.95 -1.41
N GLY A 165 -29.88 8.43 -2.19
CA GLY A 165 -30.78 9.26 -3.01
C GLY A 165 -30.10 9.85 -4.26
N GLU A 166 -28.97 9.28 -4.67
CA GLU A 166 -28.26 9.67 -5.88
C GLU A 166 -28.79 8.96 -7.13
N SER A 167 -28.47 9.50 -8.31
CA SER A 167 -28.89 8.92 -9.59
C SER A 167 -28.12 7.64 -9.92
N ALA A 168 -28.65 6.50 -9.46
CA ALA A 168 -28.13 5.17 -9.78
C ALA A 168 -27.98 4.93 -11.30
N ALA A 169 -28.94 5.40 -12.10
CA ALA A 169 -28.91 5.25 -13.56
C ALA A 169 -27.71 5.98 -14.20
N SER A 170 -27.32 7.13 -13.67
CA SER A 170 -26.15 7.88 -14.16
C SER A 170 -24.85 7.20 -13.71
N PHE A 171 -24.81 6.69 -12.48
CA PHE A 171 -23.67 5.93 -11.96
C PHE A 171 -23.38 4.68 -12.82
N VAL A 172 -24.41 3.91 -13.19
CA VAL A 172 -24.25 2.70 -14.02
C VAL A 172 -23.62 2.99 -15.38
N LYS A 173 -23.89 4.17 -15.97
CA LYS A 173 -23.30 4.56 -17.25
C LYS A 173 -21.82 4.92 -17.11
N GLY A 174 -21.46 5.66 -16.07
CA GLY A 174 -20.09 6.13 -15.84
C GLY A 174 -19.14 5.05 -15.30
N PHE A 175 -19.62 4.20 -14.39
CA PHE A 175 -18.77 3.28 -13.63
C PHE A 175 -17.95 2.31 -14.49
N PRO A 176 -18.50 1.67 -15.55
CA PRO A 176 -17.71 0.79 -16.40
C PRO A 176 -16.50 1.47 -17.04
N ILE A 177 -16.59 2.76 -17.37
CA ILE A 177 -15.49 3.53 -17.95
C ILE A 177 -14.42 3.82 -16.89
N VAL A 178 -14.83 4.26 -15.70
CA VAL A 178 -13.90 4.47 -14.56
C VAL A 178 -13.20 3.15 -14.21
N PHE A 179 -13.92 2.04 -14.21
CA PHE A 179 -13.37 0.71 -14.00
C PHE A 179 -12.40 0.29 -15.10
N ALA A 180 -12.71 0.56 -16.37
CA ALA A 180 -11.83 0.26 -17.49
C ALA A 180 -10.51 1.03 -17.41
N ILE A 181 -10.55 2.33 -17.08
CA ILE A 181 -9.33 3.14 -16.86
C ILE A 181 -8.50 2.54 -15.72
N THR A 182 -9.17 2.16 -14.63
CA THR A 182 -8.53 1.51 -13.47
C THR A 182 -7.89 0.16 -13.84
N LEU A 183 -8.56 -0.63 -14.67
CA LEU A 183 -8.04 -1.90 -15.18
C LEU A 183 -6.77 -1.69 -16.01
N ILE A 184 -6.77 -0.69 -16.90
CA ILE A 184 -5.59 -0.35 -17.72
C ILE A 184 -4.43 0.08 -16.82
N ALA A 185 -4.69 0.92 -15.81
CA ALA A 185 -3.68 1.32 -14.84
C ALA A 185 -3.04 0.12 -14.11
N GLN A 186 -3.86 -0.84 -13.65
CA GLN A 186 -3.38 -2.06 -13.00
C GLN A 186 -2.54 -2.94 -13.93
N VAL A 187 -2.92 -3.05 -15.21
CA VAL A 187 -2.17 -3.80 -16.22
C VAL A 187 -0.80 -3.16 -16.46
N ILE A 188 -0.72 -1.84 -16.62
CA ILE A 188 0.55 -1.14 -16.80
C ILE A 188 1.42 -1.32 -15.56
N ALA A 189 0.85 -1.11 -14.38
CA ALA A 189 1.55 -1.21 -13.09
C ALA A 189 2.04 -2.62 -12.76
N GLY A 190 1.48 -3.66 -13.39
CA GLY A 190 1.89 -5.04 -13.17
C GLY A 190 3.02 -5.53 -14.06
N ASN A 191 3.51 -4.70 -14.99
CA ASN A 191 4.70 -5.01 -15.76
C ASN A 191 5.94 -5.12 -14.85
N TYR A 192 6.83 -6.06 -15.15
CA TYR A 192 8.05 -6.29 -14.38
C TYR A 192 8.92 -5.04 -14.23
N THR A 193 9.26 -4.35 -15.33
CA THR A 193 10.10 -3.14 -15.29
C THR A 193 9.42 -2.01 -14.52
N VAL A 194 8.11 -1.82 -14.71
CA VAL A 194 7.33 -0.81 -13.99
C VAL A 194 7.33 -1.07 -12.49
N LEU A 195 7.11 -2.32 -12.08
CA LEU A 195 7.20 -2.75 -10.67
C LEU A 195 8.62 -2.60 -10.11
N TYR A 196 9.64 -2.92 -10.91
CA TYR A 196 11.04 -2.81 -10.52
C TYR A 196 11.43 -1.37 -10.15
N TYR A 197 10.95 -0.39 -10.92
CA TYR A 197 11.14 1.04 -10.60
C TYR A 197 10.20 1.57 -9.49
N GLY A 198 9.37 0.71 -8.90
CA GLY A 198 8.43 1.11 -7.85
C GLY A 198 7.26 1.98 -8.33
N LEU A 199 6.96 1.95 -9.63
CA LEU A 199 5.85 2.72 -10.21
C LEU A 199 4.52 2.02 -9.97
N GLU A 200 3.97 2.18 -8.77
CA GLU A 200 2.77 1.47 -8.33
C GLU A 200 1.49 1.88 -9.10
N TYR A 201 0.47 1.02 -9.03
CA TYR A 201 -0.85 1.23 -9.67
C TYR A 201 -1.49 2.59 -9.34
N VAL A 202 -1.22 3.13 -8.16
CA VAL A 202 -1.70 4.45 -7.73
C VAL A 202 -1.22 5.56 -8.68
N ILE A 203 0.05 5.52 -9.11
CA ILE A 203 0.59 6.50 -10.06
C ILE A 203 -0.18 6.44 -11.36
N TRP A 204 -0.36 5.23 -11.91
CA TRP A 204 -1.01 5.03 -13.20
C TRP A 204 -2.49 5.39 -13.17
N CYS A 205 -3.20 5.07 -12.08
CA CYS A 205 -4.59 5.48 -11.86
C CYS A 205 -4.71 7.01 -11.91
N LEU A 206 -3.85 7.72 -11.18
CA LEU A 206 -3.82 9.19 -11.16
C LEU A 206 -3.42 9.76 -12.52
N ALA A 207 -2.34 9.25 -13.13
CA ALA A 207 -1.80 9.75 -14.40
C ALA A 207 -2.80 9.60 -15.55
N LEU A 208 -3.45 8.44 -15.67
CA LEU A 208 -4.47 8.22 -16.70
C LEU A 208 -5.73 9.07 -16.45
N GLY A 209 -6.19 9.15 -15.19
CA GLY A 209 -7.32 10.01 -14.84
C GLY A 209 -7.05 11.49 -15.16
N LEU A 210 -5.87 11.99 -14.77
CA LEU A 210 -5.41 13.36 -15.05
C LEU A 210 -5.31 13.61 -16.56
N PHE A 211 -4.73 12.67 -17.30
CA PHE A 211 -4.61 12.77 -18.76
C PHE A 211 -5.99 12.92 -19.40
N ILE A 212 -6.95 12.07 -19.04
CA ILE A 212 -8.31 12.14 -19.56
C ILE A 212 -8.98 13.47 -19.18
N SER A 213 -8.88 13.88 -17.91
CA SER A 213 -9.52 15.12 -17.42
C SER A 213 -9.00 16.37 -18.12
N ASN A 214 -7.69 16.43 -18.42
CA ASN A 214 -7.05 17.63 -18.96
C ASN A 214 -6.96 17.65 -20.49
N VAL A 215 -7.01 16.49 -21.15
CA VAL A 215 -6.90 16.38 -22.63
C VAL A 215 -8.26 16.15 -23.28
N LEU A 216 -9.05 15.21 -22.76
CA LEU A 216 -10.34 14.82 -23.34
C LEU A 216 -11.52 15.54 -22.66
N GLY A 217 -11.35 15.92 -21.40
CA GLY A 217 -12.43 16.37 -20.53
C GLY A 217 -13.27 15.20 -20.01
N VAL A 218 -13.89 15.40 -18.85
CA VAL A 218 -14.80 14.43 -18.24
C VAL A 218 -16.25 14.80 -18.56
N PRO A 219 -16.98 13.99 -19.35
CA PRO A 219 -18.39 14.24 -19.65
C PRO A 219 -19.25 14.23 -18.38
N ASP A 220 -20.33 15.03 -18.34
CA ASP A 220 -21.18 15.17 -17.16
C ASP A 220 -21.83 13.86 -16.70
N TRP A 221 -22.19 12.98 -17.63
CA TRP A 221 -22.75 11.67 -17.30
C TRP A 221 -21.74 10.74 -16.61
N MET A 222 -20.43 10.96 -16.82
CA MET A 222 -19.38 10.17 -16.18
C MET A 222 -19.11 10.67 -14.75
N LYS A 223 -19.31 11.97 -14.47
CA LYS A 223 -19.06 12.57 -13.15
C LYS A 223 -19.83 11.88 -12.02
N ALA A 224 -21.03 11.37 -12.30
CA ALA A 224 -21.82 10.61 -11.31
C ALA A 224 -21.09 9.37 -10.78
N ALA A 225 -20.20 8.76 -11.56
CA ALA A 225 -19.42 7.58 -11.16
C ALA A 225 -18.06 7.91 -10.52
N VAL A 226 -17.65 9.17 -10.54
CA VAL A 226 -16.41 9.65 -9.96
C VAL A 226 -16.65 9.91 -8.48
N LYS A 227 -16.60 8.85 -7.67
CA LYS A 227 -16.97 8.88 -6.23
C LYS A 227 -15.75 8.63 -5.35
N THR A 228 -14.83 9.58 -5.37
CA THR A 228 -13.55 9.52 -4.67
C THR A 228 -13.71 9.16 -3.19
N GLU A 229 -14.48 9.93 -2.43
CA GLU A 229 -14.61 9.72 -0.98
C GLU A 229 -15.23 8.37 -0.63
N PHE A 230 -16.32 7.99 -1.30
CA PHE A 230 -16.97 6.69 -1.11
C PHE A 230 -15.99 5.52 -1.32
N PHE A 231 -15.20 5.56 -2.42
CA PHE A 231 -14.21 4.52 -2.73
C PHE A 231 -13.06 4.48 -1.71
N ILE A 232 -12.54 5.64 -1.30
CA ILE A 232 -11.50 5.74 -0.27
C ILE A 232 -11.99 5.16 1.05
N LYS A 233 -13.12 5.65 1.55
CA LYS A 233 -13.65 5.28 2.87
C LYS A 233 -13.93 3.79 2.94
N THR A 234 -14.52 3.22 1.87
CA THR A 234 -14.76 1.78 1.76
C THR A 234 -13.45 0.98 1.77
N GLY A 235 -12.47 1.40 0.97
CA GLY A 235 -11.15 0.78 0.93
C GLY A 235 -10.43 0.84 2.28
N VAL A 236 -10.55 1.95 3.03
CA VAL A 236 -9.98 2.10 4.39
C VAL A 236 -10.64 1.14 5.38
N VAL A 237 -11.96 0.92 5.31
CA VAL A 237 -12.61 -0.07 6.19
C VAL A 237 -12.08 -1.48 5.91
N VAL A 238 -11.96 -1.86 4.63
CA VAL A 238 -11.39 -3.17 4.24
C VAL A 238 -9.90 -3.26 4.62
N LEU A 239 -9.15 -2.17 4.57
CA LEU A 239 -7.75 -2.10 5.04
C LEU A 239 -7.60 -2.52 6.51
N GLY A 240 -8.60 -2.24 7.35
CA GLY A 240 -8.60 -2.66 8.76
C GLY A 240 -8.41 -4.16 8.94
N SER A 241 -8.95 -5.00 8.04
CA SER A 241 -8.79 -6.46 8.08
C SER A 241 -7.34 -6.94 7.87
N GLY A 242 -6.48 -6.09 7.29
CA GLY A 242 -5.07 -6.40 7.05
C GLY A 242 -4.14 -5.99 8.19
N ILE A 243 -4.61 -5.17 9.14
CA ILE A 243 -3.80 -4.67 10.27
C ILE A 243 -4.07 -5.56 11.48
N LEU A 244 -3.16 -6.51 11.72
CA LEU A 244 -3.30 -7.57 12.72
C LEU A 244 -2.46 -7.26 13.97
N PHE A 245 -3.06 -7.30 15.16
CA PHE A 245 -2.37 -7.08 16.44
C PHE A 245 -1.20 -8.05 16.63
N LYS A 246 -1.33 -9.31 16.19
CA LYS A 246 -0.22 -10.26 16.24
C LYS A 246 0.96 -9.82 15.38
N GLU A 247 0.72 -9.21 14.23
CA GLU A 247 1.77 -8.64 13.38
C GLU A 247 2.43 -7.43 14.05
N ILE A 248 1.68 -6.62 14.82
CA ILE A 248 2.22 -5.54 15.66
C ILE A 248 3.22 -6.08 16.68
N VAL A 249 2.84 -7.17 17.37
CA VAL A 249 3.67 -7.78 18.41
C VAL A 249 4.88 -8.50 17.80
N THR A 250 4.76 -9.10 16.62
CA THR A 250 5.85 -9.82 15.94
C THR A 250 6.75 -8.92 15.09
N ALA A 251 6.37 -7.68 14.79
CA ALA A 251 7.17 -6.72 14.02
C ALA A 251 8.52 -6.35 14.68
N GLY A 252 8.77 -6.85 15.88
CA GLY A 252 10.03 -6.69 16.60
C GLY A 252 10.08 -5.38 17.37
N SER A 253 10.57 -5.43 18.61
CA SER A 253 10.68 -4.27 19.49
C SER A 253 11.49 -3.14 18.86
N TYR A 254 12.57 -3.48 18.15
CA TYR A 254 13.44 -2.54 17.45
C TYR A 254 12.71 -1.79 16.32
N GLY A 255 11.95 -2.51 15.50
CA GLY A 255 11.21 -1.93 14.38
C GLY A 255 10.11 -0.98 14.86
N ILE A 256 9.33 -1.39 15.86
CA ILE A 256 8.27 -0.56 16.46
C ILE A 256 8.86 0.68 17.16
N MET A 257 9.97 0.53 17.88
CA MET A 257 10.64 1.66 18.54
C MET A 257 11.17 2.67 17.53
N GLN A 258 11.87 2.22 16.48
CA GLN A 258 12.30 3.10 15.39
C GLN A 258 11.09 3.77 14.74
N ALA A 259 10.06 2.99 14.39
CA ALA A 259 8.85 3.51 13.75
C ALA A 259 8.18 4.60 14.59
N ALA A 260 8.01 4.40 15.90
CA ALA A 260 7.40 5.39 16.79
C ALA A 260 8.22 6.69 16.84
N LEU A 261 9.55 6.58 17.00
CA LEU A 261 10.43 7.75 17.05
C LEU A 261 10.47 8.51 15.72
N VAL A 262 10.55 7.81 14.60
CA VAL A 262 10.51 8.42 13.26
C VAL A 262 9.16 9.10 13.04
N VAL A 263 8.05 8.38 13.27
CA VAL A 263 6.71 8.91 13.04
C VAL A 263 6.48 10.17 13.86
N ILE A 264 6.75 10.16 15.16
CA ILE A 264 6.48 11.33 16.02
C ILE A 264 7.31 12.54 15.61
N VAL A 265 8.63 12.36 15.44
CA VAL A 265 9.57 13.46 15.20
C VAL A 265 9.41 14.03 13.79
N VAL A 266 9.36 13.15 12.77
CA VAL A 266 9.23 13.58 11.38
C VAL A 266 7.86 14.18 11.11
N TRP A 267 6.79 13.60 11.67
CA TRP A 267 5.45 14.15 11.53
C TRP A 267 5.38 15.57 12.10
N TYR A 268 5.88 15.77 13.32
CA TYR A 268 5.86 17.10 13.94
C TYR A 268 6.73 18.10 13.17
N ALA A 269 7.93 17.69 12.76
CA ALA A 269 8.83 18.54 11.98
C ALA A 269 8.20 18.97 10.64
N CYS A 270 7.57 18.02 9.91
CA CYS A 270 6.87 18.32 8.67
C CYS A 270 5.67 19.24 8.92
N PHE A 271 4.86 18.95 9.94
CA PHE A 271 3.66 19.71 10.24
C PHE A 271 4.01 21.15 10.62
N TRP A 272 5.01 21.32 11.48
CA TRP A 272 5.55 22.62 11.86
C TRP A 272 6.08 23.39 10.65
N LEU A 273 6.87 22.74 9.79
CA LEU A 273 7.44 23.39 8.60
C LEU A 273 6.36 23.79 7.60
N ALA A 274 5.39 22.91 7.34
CA ALA A 274 4.26 23.18 6.45
C ALA A 274 3.45 24.39 6.96
N ARG A 275 3.17 24.44 8.27
CA ARG A 275 2.50 25.59 8.90
C ARG A 275 3.30 26.88 8.78
N LYS A 276 4.62 26.81 9.00
CA LYS A 276 5.53 27.96 8.83
C LYS A 276 5.54 28.47 7.39
N LEU A 277 5.38 27.58 6.42
CA LEU A 277 5.25 27.92 5.01
C LEU A 277 3.83 28.34 4.61
N ASN A 278 2.91 28.53 5.57
CA ASN A 278 1.52 28.90 5.35
C ASN A 278 0.73 27.87 4.50
N VAL A 279 1.03 26.59 4.69
CA VAL A 279 0.18 25.48 4.24
C VAL A 279 -0.93 25.29 5.28
N ASP A 280 -2.17 25.09 4.83
CA ASP A 280 -3.30 24.88 5.73
C ASP A 280 -3.16 23.60 6.56
N ASP A 281 -3.86 23.53 7.68
CA ASP A 281 -3.69 22.44 8.67
C ASP A 281 -4.01 21.05 8.09
N ASP A 282 -5.07 20.93 7.31
CA ASP A 282 -5.49 19.64 6.75
C ASP A 282 -4.44 19.15 5.75
N PHE A 283 -3.95 20.04 4.89
CA PHE A 283 -2.90 19.72 3.93
C PHE A 283 -1.59 19.39 4.64
N ALA A 284 -1.22 20.16 5.67
CA ALA A 284 -0.05 19.90 6.50
C ALA A 284 -0.12 18.53 7.17
N ALA A 285 -1.28 18.12 7.69
CA ALA A 285 -1.47 16.81 8.31
C ALA A 285 -1.33 15.68 7.30
N ILE A 286 -1.93 15.80 6.11
CA ILE A 286 -1.82 14.79 5.04
C ILE A 286 -0.36 14.67 4.59
N LEU A 287 0.34 15.78 4.37
CA LEU A 287 1.78 15.79 4.02
C LEU A 287 2.62 15.11 5.09
N SER A 288 2.41 15.49 6.35
CA SER A 288 3.19 15.01 7.51
C SER A 288 3.02 13.52 7.70
N SER A 289 1.78 13.02 7.65
CA SER A 289 1.50 11.59 7.75
C SER A 289 2.07 10.79 6.58
N ALA A 290 2.10 11.39 5.38
CA ALA A 290 2.67 10.74 4.21
C ALA A 290 4.19 10.55 4.39
N VAL A 291 4.94 11.60 4.69
CA VAL A 291 6.41 11.54 4.83
C VAL A 291 6.89 10.72 6.03
N SER A 292 6.11 10.67 7.12
CA SER A 292 6.57 10.08 8.38
C SER A 292 6.21 8.61 8.56
N ILE A 293 5.23 8.08 7.80
CA ILE A 293 4.70 6.71 7.99
C ILE A 293 4.98 5.86 6.74
N CYS A 294 4.05 5.83 5.79
CA CYS A 294 4.07 4.89 4.66
C CYS A 294 3.64 5.54 3.34
N GLY A 295 3.92 6.84 3.20
CA GLY A 295 3.55 7.60 2.02
C GLY A 295 2.06 7.60 1.76
N VAL A 296 1.68 6.98 0.66
CA VAL A 296 0.33 7.05 0.08
C VAL A 296 -0.74 6.51 1.04
N SER A 297 -0.54 5.34 1.65
CA SER A 297 -1.61 4.76 2.51
C SER A 297 -1.88 5.59 3.76
N ALA A 298 -0.84 6.23 4.31
CA ALA A 298 -0.97 7.14 5.44
C ALA A 298 -1.60 8.47 5.03
N ALA A 299 -1.28 8.97 3.84
CA ALA A 299 -1.95 10.13 3.24
C ALA A 299 -3.45 9.88 3.09
N ILE A 300 -3.86 8.71 2.56
CA ILE A 300 -5.27 8.32 2.39
C ILE A 300 -5.98 8.26 3.75
N ALA A 301 -5.41 7.53 4.71
CA ALA A 301 -6.01 7.35 6.03
C ALA A 301 -6.16 8.71 6.75
N THR A 302 -5.15 9.56 6.64
CA THR A 302 -5.16 10.91 7.23
C THR A 302 -6.15 11.83 6.52
N ALA A 303 -6.17 11.85 5.18
CA ALA A 303 -7.11 12.66 4.41
C ALA A 303 -8.56 12.33 4.78
N GLY A 304 -8.89 11.04 4.91
CA GLY A 304 -10.19 10.64 5.44
C GLY A 304 -10.40 11.11 6.89
N ALA A 305 -9.39 10.95 7.76
CA ALA A 305 -9.50 11.26 9.18
C ALA A 305 -9.73 12.76 9.44
N VAL A 306 -9.09 13.63 8.64
CA VAL A 306 -9.19 15.10 8.74
C VAL A 306 -10.24 15.69 7.79
N LYS A 307 -10.92 14.85 6.98
CA LYS A 307 -11.83 15.28 5.90
C LYS A 307 -11.17 16.24 4.91
N GLY A 308 -9.93 15.94 4.56
CA GLY A 308 -9.14 16.76 3.65
C GLY A 308 -9.57 16.63 2.19
N ASP A 309 -9.35 17.70 1.44
CA ASP A 309 -9.70 17.80 0.02
C ASP A 309 -9.01 16.70 -0.82
N PRO A 310 -9.76 15.94 -1.65
CA PRO A 310 -9.21 14.99 -2.61
C PRO A 310 -8.06 15.52 -3.47
N LYS A 311 -8.08 16.80 -3.88
CA LYS A 311 -7.01 17.43 -4.65
C LYS A 311 -5.70 17.53 -3.85
N LYS A 312 -5.77 17.79 -2.54
CA LYS A 312 -4.61 17.78 -1.64
C LYS A 312 -4.03 16.37 -1.52
N LEU A 313 -4.90 15.36 -1.35
CA LEU A 313 -4.48 13.97 -1.33
C LEU A 313 -3.79 13.55 -2.64
N SER A 314 -4.33 13.97 -3.79
CA SER A 314 -3.72 13.78 -5.12
C SER A 314 -2.30 14.33 -5.15
N TYR A 315 -2.14 15.60 -4.75
CA TYR A 315 -0.86 16.29 -4.70
C TYR A 315 0.16 15.56 -3.83
N VAL A 316 -0.23 15.21 -2.59
CA VAL A 316 0.66 14.49 -1.66
C VAL A 316 1.06 13.13 -2.24
N THR A 317 0.11 12.41 -2.83
CA THR A 317 0.38 11.11 -3.44
C THR A 317 1.39 11.23 -4.58
N SER A 318 1.24 12.23 -5.45
CA SER A 318 2.19 12.47 -6.54
C SER A 318 3.60 12.80 -6.04
N ILE A 319 3.73 13.69 -5.03
CA ILE A 319 5.06 14.07 -4.55
C ILE A 319 5.78 12.96 -3.79
N VAL A 320 5.05 12.14 -3.02
CA VAL A 320 5.59 10.92 -2.38
C VAL A 320 6.25 10.03 -3.42
N LEU A 321 5.56 9.78 -4.53
CA LEU A 321 6.02 8.85 -5.56
C LEU A 321 7.19 9.43 -6.37
N ILE A 322 7.16 10.74 -6.65
CA ILE A 322 8.30 11.45 -7.26
C ILE A 322 9.55 11.38 -6.37
N CYS A 323 9.40 11.48 -5.05
CA CYS A 323 10.53 11.39 -4.11
C CYS A 323 11.01 9.95 -3.92
N ALA A 324 10.10 8.97 -3.94
CA ALA A 324 10.43 7.57 -3.71
C ALA A 324 11.34 6.95 -4.81
N VAL A 325 11.13 7.31 -6.08
CA VAL A 325 11.88 6.71 -7.21
C VAL A 325 13.39 6.99 -7.12
N PRO A 326 13.87 8.24 -6.95
CA PRO A 326 15.30 8.49 -6.74
C PRO A 326 15.84 7.79 -5.49
N MET A 327 15.09 7.78 -4.39
CA MET A 327 15.54 7.18 -3.13
C MET A 327 15.76 5.67 -3.24
N LEU A 328 14.91 4.97 -4.01
CA LEU A 328 15.04 3.53 -4.28
C LEU A 328 16.41 3.17 -4.85
N ILE A 329 16.97 4.04 -5.72
CA ILE A 329 18.26 3.82 -6.39
C ILE A 329 19.41 4.38 -5.55
N VAL A 330 19.25 5.60 -5.05
CA VAL A 330 20.34 6.36 -4.42
C VAL A 330 20.69 5.81 -3.04
N GLN A 331 19.71 5.42 -2.21
CA GLN A 331 20.00 4.96 -0.85
C GLN A 331 20.80 3.65 -0.80
N PRO A 332 20.51 2.61 -1.62
CA PRO A 332 21.37 1.42 -1.69
C PRO A 332 22.80 1.71 -2.13
N ILE A 333 22.99 2.64 -3.08
CA ILE A 333 24.32 3.06 -3.52
C ILE A 333 25.07 3.71 -2.37
N ILE A 334 24.43 4.63 -1.64
CA ILE A 334 25.03 5.28 -0.46
C ILE A 334 25.36 4.24 0.62
N ALA A 335 24.46 3.30 0.91
CA ALA A 335 24.69 2.26 1.91
C ALA A 335 25.91 1.39 1.58
N ARG A 336 26.04 0.98 0.31
CA ARG A 336 27.20 0.21 -0.18
C ARG A 336 28.48 1.04 -0.16
N ALA A 337 28.43 2.30 -0.60
CA ALA A 337 29.59 3.19 -0.65
C ALA A 337 30.16 3.49 0.75
N LEU A 338 29.28 3.61 1.75
CA LEU A 338 29.67 3.82 3.15
C LEU A 338 30.03 2.53 3.89
N GLY A 339 29.93 1.37 3.25
CA GLY A 339 30.19 0.08 3.89
C GLY A 339 29.27 -0.20 5.07
N MET A 340 28.01 0.26 5.01
CA MET A 340 27.07 0.11 6.12
C MET A 340 26.79 -1.37 6.42
N PRO A 341 26.66 -1.76 7.70
CA PRO A 341 26.16 -3.09 8.05
C PRO A 341 24.78 -3.31 7.44
N ASP A 342 24.56 -4.48 6.83
CA ASP A 342 23.32 -4.83 6.11
C ASP A 342 22.04 -4.59 6.92
N ILE A 343 22.09 -4.88 8.22
CA ILE A 343 20.96 -4.69 9.12
C ILE A 343 20.62 -3.21 9.34
N VAL A 344 21.64 -2.36 9.46
CA VAL A 344 21.48 -0.90 9.59
C VAL A 344 20.98 -0.31 8.29
N ALA A 345 21.56 -0.73 7.16
CA ALA A 345 21.11 -0.32 5.83
C ALA A 345 19.65 -0.71 5.60
N GLY A 346 19.27 -1.95 5.94
CA GLY A 346 17.89 -2.42 5.87
C GLY A 346 16.95 -1.59 6.74
N ALA A 347 17.31 -1.31 8.00
CA ALA A 347 16.50 -0.49 8.89
C ALA A 347 16.34 0.96 8.40
N TRP A 348 17.37 1.52 7.78
CA TRP A 348 17.34 2.85 7.18
C TRP A 348 16.43 2.91 5.94
N LEU A 349 16.58 1.94 5.03
CA LEU A 349 15.71 1.81 3.85
C LEU A 349 14.25 1.63 4.28
N GLY A 350 13.99 0.72 5.22
CA GLY A 350 12.64 0.40 5.71
C GLY A 350 11.96 1.56 6.41
N GLY A 351 12.71 2.45 7.07
CA GLY A 351 12.14 3.60 7.77
C GLY A 351 11.96 4.85 6.91
N THR A 352 12.58 4.93 5.73
CA THR A 352 12.56 6.14 4.89
C THR A 352 11.85 5.97 3.56
N LEU A 353 11.91 4.78 2.94
CA LEU A 353 11.24 4.54 1.66
C LEU A 353 9.74 4.40 1.87
N ASP A 354 8.97 5.21 1.13
CA ASP A 354 7.55 5.40 1.36
C ASP A 354 6.65 4.30 0.79
N THR A 355 7.21 3.29 0.10
CA THR A 355 6.43 2.16 -0.41
C THR A 355 7.06 0.83 -0.03
N SER A 356 6.22 -0.14 0.33
CA SER A 356 6.73 -1.48 0.68
C SER A 356 7.46 -2.14 -0.49
N GLY A 357 7.03 -1.88 -1.74
CA GLY A 357 7.69 -2.37 -2.94
C GLY A 357 9.10 -1.80 -3.11
N SER A 358 9.27 -0.49 -2.92
CA SER A 358 10.59 0.16 -3.01
C SER A 358 11.55 -0.33 -1.93
N VAL A 359 11.08 -0.58 -0.71
CA VAL A 359 11.91 -1.17 0.37
C VAL A 359 12.42 -2.55 -0.01
N VAL A 360 11.57 -3.40 -0.58
CA VAL A 360 11.97 -4.75 -1.00
C VAL A 360 12.99 -4.67 -2.14
N ALA A 361 12.73 -3.85 -3.15
CA ALA A 361 13.62 -3.66 -4.29
C ALA A 361 14.99 -3.10 -3.84
N ALA A 362 14.98 -1.97 -3.12
CA ALA A 362 16.19 -1.32 -2.61
C ALA A 362 16.99 -2.21 -1.65
N GLY A 363 16.30 -2.94 -0.77
CA GLY A 363 16.94 -3.86 0.16
C GLY A 363 17.59 -5.05 -0.55
N ALA A 364 16.92 -5.60 -1.58
CA ALA A 364 17.47 -6.67 -2.40
C ALA A 364 18.72 -6.24 -3.18
N LEU A 365 18.81 -4.95 -3.55
CA LEU A 365 20.02 -4.37 -4.14
C LEU A 365 21.18 -4.29 -3.15
N ILE A 366 21.01 -4.50 -1.84
CA ILE A 366 22.09 -4.57 -0.86
C ILE A 366 22.36 -6.03 -0.49
N SER A 367 21.41 -6.68 0.19
CA SER A 367 21.49 -8.09 0.59
C SER A 367 20.14 -8.64 1.04
N GLU A 368 20.04 -9.96 1.19
CA GLU A 368 18.83 -10.61 1.73
C GLU A 368 18.52 -10.14 3.16
N GLN A 369 19.55 -9.88 3.97
CA GLN A 369 19.40 -9.42 5.35
C GLN A 369 18.88 -7.98 5.40
N ALA A 370 19.41 -7.09 4.55
CA ALA A 370 18.92 -5.72 4.43
C ALA A 370 17.46 -5.67 4.01
N MET A 371 17.07 -6.46 2.99
CA MET A 371 15.68 -6.60 2.55
C MET A 371 14.75 -7.05 3.68
N LYS A 372 15.09 -8.12 4.41
CA LYS A 372 14.25 -8.63 5.52
C LYS A 372 14.08 -7.58 6.61
N THR A 373 15.18 -6.96 7.02
CA THR A 373 15.18 -5.92 8.05
C THR A 373 14.32 -4.73 7.63
N GLY A 374 14.49 -4.26 6.39
CA GLY A 374 13.72 -3.16 5.85
C GLY A 374 12.22 -3.46 5.79
N VAL A 375 11.84 -4.67 5.37
CA VAL A 375 10.43 -5.09 5.39
C VAL A 375 9.86 -5.08 6.81
N ILE A 376 10.61 -5.58 7.80
CA ILE A 376 10.17 -5.61 9.21
C ILE A 376 9.97 -4.18 9.73
N VAL A 377 10.94 -3.29 9.53
CA VAL A 377 10.84 -1.89 9.95
C VAL A 377 9.68 -1.19 9.24
N LYS A 378 9.50 -1.42 7.93
CA LYS A 378 8.40 -0.79 7.19
C LYS A 378 7.04 -1.29 7.65
N MET A 379 6.91 -2.59 7.90
CA MET A 379 5.67 -3.14 8.46
C MET A 379 5.39 -2.58 9.86
N SER A 380 6.44 -2.38 10.67
CA SER A 380 6.31 -1.71 11.97
C SER A 380 5.75 -0.28 11.85
N GLN A 381 6.16 0.49 10.84
CA GLN A 381 5.58 1.80 10.54
C GLN A 381 4.13 1.69 10.07
N ASN A 382 3.82 0.76 9.17
CA ASN A 382 2.47 0.57 8.63
C ASN A 382 1.43 0.26 9.71
N VAL A 383 1.84 -0.45 10.76
CA VAL A 383 1.01 -0.73 11.93
C VAL A 383 0.55 0.55 12.64
N LEU A 384 1.36 1.61 12.66
CA LEU A 384 1.05 2.85 13.35
C LEU A 384 0.01 3.71 12.62
N ILE A 385 -0.31 3.41 11.35
CA ILE A 385 -1.31 4.15 10.56
C ILE A 385 -2.66 4.19 11.28
N GLY A 386 -3.10 3.06 11.84
CA GLY A 386 -4.39 2.95 12.50
C GLY A 386 -4.49 3.84 13.74
N LEU A 387 -3.45 3.81 14.57
CA LEU A 387 -3.33 4.65 15.76
C LEU A 387 -3.25 6.13 15.38
N ALA A 388 -2.41 6.48 14.40
CA ALA A 388 -2.25 7.84 13.92
C ALA A 388 -3.55 8.41 13.36
N ALA A 389 -4.25 7.66 12.49
CA ALA A 389 -5.53 8.07 11.93
C ALA A 389 -6.59 8.29 13.03
N PHE A 390 -6.61 7.42 14.06
CA PHE A 390 -7.50 7.58 15.21
C PHE A 390 -7.20 8.86 16.00
N ILE A 391 -5.93 9.10 16.37
CA ILE A 391 -5.52 10.31 17.09
C ILE A 391 -5.86 11.56 16.27
N LEU A 392 -5.51 11.59 14.98
CA LEU A 392 -5.78 12.73 14.11
C LEU A 392 -7.28 12.98 13.97
N SER A 393 -8.11 11.94 13.84
CA SER A 393 -9.56 12.12 13.77
C SER A 393 -10.16 12.74 15.05
N ILE A 394 -9.63 12.40 16.23
CA ILE A 394 -10.03 13.05 17.49
C ILE A 394 -9.57 14.51 17.52
N VAL A 395 -8.29 14.76 17.23
CA VAL A 395 -7.70 16.11 17.27
C VAL A 395 -8.43 17.05 16.30
N TRP A 396 -8.72 16.60 15.08
CA TRP A 396 -9.45 17.40 14.09
C TRP A 396 -10.93 17.57 14.42
N ALA A 397 -11.56 16.55 15.02
CA ALA A 397 -12.94 16.69 15.50
C ALA A 397 -13.02 17.77 16.60
N LEU A 398 -12.07 17.79 17.54
CA LEU A 398 -11.98 18.80 18.59
C LEU A 398 -11.72 20.19 18.04
N LYS A 399 -10.71 20.34 17.17
CA LYS A 399 -10.36 21.63 16.55
C LYS A 399 -11.50 22.22 15.72
N SER A 400 -12.24 21.36 15.00
CA SER A 400 -13.40 21.81 14.24
C SER A 400 -14.52 22.36 15.13
N CYS A 401 -14.66 21.85 16.37
CA CYS A 401 -15.63 22.37 17.33
C CYS A 401 -15.24 23.76 17.84
N GLU A 402 -13.94 24.01 18.08
CA GLU A 402 -13.43 25.33 18.50
C GLU A 402 -13.67 26.41 17.45
N VAL A 403 -13.60 26.08 16.15
CA VAL A 403 -13.86 27.03 15.06
C VAL A 403 -15.36 27.29 14.83
N GLY A 404 -16.20 26.29 15.10
CA GLY A 404 -17.66 26.38 14.89
C GLY A 404 -18.43 27.01 16.05
N ALA A 405 -17.89 26.95 17.27
CA ALA A 405 -18.45 27.59 18.44
C ALA A 405 -17.50 28.72 18.85
N GLY A 406 -17.84 29.97 18.50
CA GLY A 406 -17.09 31.16 18.94
C GLY A 406 -17.16 31.44 20.45
N ILE A 407 -17.17 30.41 21.31
CA ILE A 407 -17.30 30.51 22.77
C ILE A 407 -16.52 29.37 23.45
N GLU A 408 -15.83 29.71 24.54
CA GLU A 408 -15.07 28.93 25.53
C GLU A 408 -15.79 27.72 26.20
N LYS A 409 -16.59 26.93 25.48
CA LYS A 409 -17.14 25.67 26.00
C LYS A 409 -16.47 24.49 25.32
N LYS A 410 -15.82 23.64 26.13
CA LYS A 410 -15.27 22.35 25.68
C LYS A 410 -16.33 21.62 24.85
N PRO A 411 -15.96 21.05 23.69
CA PRO A 411 -16.92 20.39 22.81
C PRO A 411 -17.67 19.28 23.56
N SER A 412 -18.99 19.26 23.45
CA SER A 412 -19.78 18.15 24.00
C SER A 412 -19.38 16.84 23.31
N ALA A 413 -19.28 15.74 24.06
CA ALA A 413 -18.97 14.41 23.50
C ALA A 413 -19.89 14.02 22.33
N MET A 414 -21.13 14.52 22.34
CA MET A 414 -22.09 14.32 21.26
C MET A 414 -21.68 15.06 19.97
N GLU A 415 -21.11 16.25 20.06
CA GLU A 415 -20.64 17.01 18.90
C GLU A 415 -19.40 16.38 18.27
N ILE A 416 -18.46 15.92 19.12
CA ILE A 416 -17.31 15.12 18.69
C ILE A 416 -17.81 13.88 17.95
N TRP A 417 -18.80 13.17 18.49
CA TRP A 417 -19.41 12.02 17.82
C TRP A 417 -19.99 12.38 16.45
N TYR A 418 -20.74 13.47 16.31
CA TYR A 418 -21.31 13.84 15.00
C TYR A 418 -20.25 14.22 13.96
N ARG A 419 -19.12 14.79 14.39
CA ARG A 419 -18.04 15.21 13.48
C ARG A 419 -17.05 14.08 13.19
N PHE A 420 -16.88 13.12 14.09
CA PHE A 420 -15.95 12.00 13.98
C PHE A 420 -16.21 11.16 12.71
N PRO A 421 -15.20 10.94 11.85
CA PRO A 421 -15.37 10.18 10.62
C PRO A 421 -15.70 8.71 10.90
N LYS A 422 -16.87 8.26 10.45
CA LYS A 422 -17.42 6.95 10.86
C LYS A 422 -16.69 5.76 10.23
N PHE A 423 -16.11 5.94 9.05
CA PHE A 423 -15.30 4.92 8.40
C PHE A 423 -14.03 4.56 9.20
N VAL A 424 -13.49 5.48 10.02
CA VAL A 424 -12.37 5.18 10.93
C VAL A 424 -12.78 4.17 12.00
N LEU A 425 -14.02 4.27 12.52
CA LEU A 425 -14.55 3.23 13.42
C LEU A 425 -14.64 1.88 12.72
N GLY A 426 -15.09 1.86 11.46
CA GLY A 426 -15.13 0.65 10.66
C GLY A 426 -13.75 0.01 10.49
N PHE A 427 -12.72 0.80 10.20
CA PHE A 427 -11.32 0.35 10.15
C PHE A 427 -10.86 -0.26 11.50
N ILE A 428 -11.11 0.42 12.63
CA ILE A 428 -10.69 -0.06 13.96
C ILE A 428 -11.42 -1.36 14.32
N ILE A 429 -12.74 -1.42 14.12
CA ILE A 429 -13.54 -2.60 14.41
C ILE A 429 -13.09 -3.77 13.54
N ALA A 430 -12.85 -3.57 12.24
CA ALA A 430 -12.32 -4.60 11.36
C ALA A 430 -10.95 -5.12 11.83
N SER A 431 -10.04 -4.22 12.24
CA SER A 431 -8.73 -4.60 12.79
C SER A 431 -8.86 -5.42 14.07
N ILE A 432 -9.74 -5.03 15.01
CA ILE A 432 -10.00 -5.79 16.24
C ILE A 432 -10.58 -7.17 15.92
N ILE A 433 -11.57 -7.26 15.04
CA ILE A 433 -12.18 -8.53 14.62
C ILE A 433 -11.12 -9.47 14.06
N PHE A 434 -10.32 -9.03 13.09
CA PHE A 434 -9.29 -9.87 12.47
C PHE A 434 -8.15 -10.22 13.44
N SER A 435 -7.84 -9.34 14.38
CA SER A 435 -6.76 -9.55 15.34
C SER A 435 -7.09 -10.58 16.42
N PHE A 436 -8.34 -10.59 16.91
CA PHE A 436 -8.72 -11.35 18.11
C PHE A 436 -9.80 -12.42 17.88
N PHE A 437 -10.64 -12.27 16.86
CA PHE A 437 -11.82 -13.11 16.66
C PHE A 437 -11.76 -14.02 15.42
N VAL A 438 -10.85 -13.75 14.47
CA VAL A 438 -10.68 -14.60 13.28
C VAL A 438 -9.52 -15.58 13.49
N GLY A 439 -9.80 -16.88 13.33
CA GLY A 439 -8.80 -17.94 13.50
C GLY A 439 -7.73 -17.98 12.40
N PRO A 440 -6.53 -18.56 12.64
CA PRO A 440 -5.40 -18.54 11.70
C PRO A 440 -5.71 -19.07 10.29
N ASN A 441 -6.51 -20.14 10.19
CA ASN A 441 -6.87 -20.74 8.89
C ASN A 441 -7.74 -19.80 8.05
N THR A 442 -8.75 -19.19 8.68
CA THR A 442 -9.64 -18.20 8.03
C THR A 442 -8.88 -16.92 7.70
N LEU A 443 -7.95 -16.49 8.55
CA LEU A 443 -7.06 -15.36 8.25
C LEU A 443 -6.22 -15.63 7.00
N ALA A 444 -5.58 -16.80 6.92
CA ALA A 444 -4.75 -17.18 5.79
C ALA A 444 -5.55 -17.26 4.48
N SER A 445 -6.79 -17.77 4.52
CA SER A 445 -7.63 -17.90 3.31
C SER A 445 -8.25 -16.58 2.85
N THR A 446 -8.48 -15.62 3.74
CA THR A 446 -9.16 -14.35 3.42
C THR A 446 -8.21 -13.18 3.16
N LYS A 447 -7.00 -13.17 3.78
CA LYS A 447 -6.05 -12.04 3.73
C LYS A 447 -5.70 -11.60 2.32
N GLY A 448 -5.37 -12.55 1.44
CA GLY A 448 -5.00 -12.24 0.06
C GLY A 448 -6.15 -11.62 -0.74
N ALA A 449 -7.35 -12.15 -0.57
CA ALA A 449 -8.52 -11.70 -1.32
C ALA A 449 -9.04 -10.34 -0.81
N LEU A 450 -9.13 -10.15 0.51
CA LEU A 450 -9.46 -8.83 1.10
C LEU A 450 -8.42 -7.77 0.73
N GLY A 451 -7.13 -8.15 0.72
CA GLY A 451 -6.05 -7.28 0.27
C GLY A 451 -6.21 -6.84 -1.18
N GLY A 452 -6.59 -7.75 -2.08
CA GLY A 452 -6.83 -7.42 -3.49
C GLY A 452 -8.10 -6.59 -3.71
N LEU A 453 -9.19 -6.90 -2.99
CA LEU A 453 -10.41 -6.09 -3.05
C LEU A 453 -10.17 -4.66 -2.57
N ARG A 454 -9.45 -4.49 -1.46
CA ARG A 454 -9.01 -3.18 -0.98
C ARG A 454 -8.22 -2.43 -2.05
N THR A 455 -7.26 -3.08 -2.71
CA THR A 455 -6.48 -2.48 -3.80
C THR A 455 -7.38 -1.97 -4.92
N TRP A 456 -8.45 -2.69 -5.28
CA TRP A 456 -9.43 -2.25 -6.28
C TRP A 456 -10.22 -1.01 -5.85
N TRP A 457 -10.70 -0.94 -4.60
CA TRP A 457 -11.36 0.26 -4.08
C TRP A 457 -10.44 1.48 -4.10
N PHE A 458 -9.18 1.33 -3.68
CA PHE A 458 -8.21 2.41 -3.78
C PHE A 458 -7.86 2.77 -5.23
N ALA A 459 -7.73 1.80 -6.12
CA ALA A 459 -7.47 2.07 -7.52
C ALA A 459 -8.62 2.87 -8.17
N LEU A 460 -9.88 2.53 -7.88
CA LEU A 460 -11.05 3.29 -8.31
C LEU A 460 -11.07 4.72 -7.73
N ALA A 461 -10.71 4.86 -6.45
CA ALA A 461 -10.57 6.16 -5.81
C ALA A 461 -9.52 7.03 -6.52
N PHE A 462 -8.32 6.50 -6.78
CA PHE A 462 -7.25 7.25 -7.43
C PHE A 462 -7.55 7.60 -8.88
N THR A 463 -8.18 6.68 -9.62
CA THR A 463 -8.69 6.99 -10.95
C THR A 463 -9.71 8.14 -10.87
N SER A 464 -10.60 8.10 -9.87
CA SER A 464 -11.61 9.14 -9.67
C SER A 464 -11.00 10.50 -9.33
N ILE A 465 -10.02 10.53 -8.42
CA ILE A 465 -9.23 11.72 -8.10
C ILE A 465 -8.60 12.29 -9.37
N GLY A 466 -7.96 11.45 -10.18
CA GLY A 466 -7.32 11.89 -11.42
C GLY A 466 -8.32 12.53 -12.39
N LEU A 467 -9.50 11.91 -12.54
CA LEU A 467 -10.59 12.42 -13.38
C LEU A 467 -11.17 13.76 -12.88
N GLU A 468 -11.19 14.00 -11.56
CA GLU A 468 -11.63 15.26 -10.94
C GLU A 468 -10.55 16.36 -10.91
N THR A 469 -9.29 16.02 -11.17
CA THR A 469 -8.16 16.94 -10.97
C THR A 469 -7.76 17.65 -12.26
N ASN A 470 -7.61 18.98 -12.18
CA ASN A 470 -7.01 19.80 -13.24
C ASN A 470 -5.52 20.05 -12.95
N PHE A 471 -4.65 19.86 -13.94
CA PHE A 471 -3.20 20.05 -13.80
C PHE A 471 -2.84 21.48 -13.39
N LYS A 472 -3.58 22.48 -13.91
CA LYS A 472 -3.37 23.90 -13.54
C LYS A 472 -3.73 24.14 -12.07
N ASP A 473 -4.80 23.52 -11.58
CA ASP A 473 -5.18 23.60 -10.16
C ASP A 473 -4.14 22.93 -9.28
N LEU A 474 -3.65 21.75 -9.70
CA LEU A 474 -2.65 20.99 -8.96
C LEU A 474 -1.30 21.71 -8.88
N ALA A 475 -0.84 22.30 -9.98
CA ALA A 475 0.40 23.08 -10.03
C ALA A 475 0.30 24.39 -9.22
N LYS A 476 -0.89 25.00 -9.17
CA LYS A 476 -1.15 26.20 -8.36
C LYS A 476 -1.43 25.87 -6.88
N LEU A 477 -1.72 24.61 -6.56
CA LEU A 477 -2.09 24.17 -5.22
C LEU A 477 -0.96 24.49 -4.22
N GLY A 478 -1.20 25.48 -3.35
CA GLY A 478 -0.23 25.92 -2.34
C GLY A 478 1.03 26.59 -2.89
N GLY A 479 1.09 26.95 -4.17
CA GLY A 479 2.20 27.74 -4.75
C GLY A 479 3.59 27.15 -4.54
N GLY A 480 3.72 25.82 -4.57
CA GLY A 480 4.99 25.10 -4.34
C GLY A 480 5.44 24.97 -2.88
N ARG A 481 4.77 25.66 -1.94
CA ARG A 481 5.05 25.58 -0.50
C ARG A 481 4.84 24.17 0.06
N PRO A 482 3.77 23.43 -0.29
CA PRO A 482 3.60 22.03 0.10
C PRO A 482 4.75 21.14 -0.35
N ALA A 483 5.22 21.31 -1.60
CA ALA A 483 6.34 20.53 -2.12
C ALA A 483 7.64 20.81 -1.37
N LEU A 484 7.94 22.07 -1.11
CA LEU A 484 9.10 22.46 -0.32
C LEU A 484 9.05 21.86 1.09
N ALA A 485 7.88 21.94 1.76
CA ALA A 485 7.68 21.35 3.07
C ALA A 485 7.93 19.83 3.06
N PHE A 486 7.39 19.14 2.06
CA PHE A 486 7.55 17.70 1.91
C PHE A 486 9.00 17.30 1.66
N VAL A 487 9.66 17.90 0.67
CA VAL A 487 11.05 17.56 0.31
C VAL A 487 12.02 17.87 1.45
N ALA A 488 11.84 19.00 2.14
CA ALA A 488 12.65 19.33 3.31
C ALA A 488 12.42 18.34 4.46
N ALA A 489 11.16 17.98 4.73
CA ALA A 489 10.83 16.96 5.73
C ALA A 489 11.35 15.58 5.33
N GLN A 490 11.34 15.22 4.04
CA GLN A 490 11.88 13.98 3.51
C GLN A 490 13.40 13.94 3.70
N GLY A 491 14.11 15.03 3.40
CA GLY A 491 15.54 15.15 3.65
C GLY A 491 15.87 14.98 5.14
N PHE A 492 15.08 15.63 6.01
CA PHE A 492 15.20 15.45 7.45
C PHE A 492 14.92 14.01 7.88
N ASN A 493 13.87 13.38 7.34
CA ASN A 493 13.52 11.97 7.61
C ASN A 493 14.68 11.04 7.25
N ILE A 494 15.30 11.24 6.08
CA ILE A 494 16.44 10.44 5.62
C ILE A 494 17.58 10.49 6.65
N LEU A 495 17.93 11.67 7.14
CA LEU A 495 19.02 11.86 8.10
C LEU A 495 18.65 11.33 9.50
N TRP A 496 17.44 11.65 9.97
CA TRP A 496 16.97 11.25 11.29
C TRP A 496 16.84 9.73 11.41
N THR A 497 16.27 9.09 10.39
CA THR A 497 16.13 7.64 10.35
C THR A 497 17.47 6.94 10.20
N LEU A 498 18.44 7.54 9.47
CA LEU A 498 19.81 7.00 9.42
C LEU A 498 20.45 6.97 10.81
N LEU A 499 20.33 8.07 11.57
CA LEU A 499 20.82 8.15 12.95
C LEU A 499 20.17 7.05 13.81
N LEU A 500 18.84 6.91 13.77
CA LEU A 500 18.14 5.88 14.55
C LEU A 500 18.52 4.46 14.11
N ALA A 501 18.72 4.21 12.82
CA ALA A 501 19.15 2.90 12.33
C ALA A 501 20.50 2.50 12.93
N TYR A 502 21.48 3.42 12.99
CA TYR A 502 22.76 3.16 13.65
C TYR A 502 22.62 2.97 15.15
N LEU A 503 21.85 3.83 15.83
CA LEU A 503 21.68 3.77 17.28
C LEU A 503 21.01 2.46 17.73
N LEU A 504 19.97 2.03 17.01
CA LEU A 504 19.13 0.90 17.39
C LEU A 504 19.59 -0.44 16.82
N PHE A 505 20.10 -0.48 15.59
CA PHE A 505 20.47 -1.72 14.91
C PHE A 505 21.99 -1.92 14.78
N GLY A 506 22.78 -0.86 15.01
CA GLY A 506 24.24 -0.89 14.84
C GLY A 506 25.04 -1.39 16.05
N GLY A 507 24.39 -1.80 17.15
CA GLY A 507 25.10 -2.26 18.35
C GLY A 507 25.44 -1.16 19.37
N ILE A 508 24.95 0.07 19.18
CA ILE A 508 25.33 1.23 20.01
C ILE A 508 24.51 1.29 21.30
N ILE A 509 23.19 1.41 21.19
CA ILE A 509 22.28 1.47 22.36
C ILE A 509 21.88 0.05 22.78
N PHE A 510 21.68 -0.83 21.79
CA PHE A 510 21.19 -2.18 21.98
C PHE A 510 22.06 -3.17 21.20
N PRO A 511 22.12 -4.45 21.61
CA PRO A 511 22.79 -5.49 20.84
C PRO A 511 22.23 -5.62 19.43
N VAL A 512 23.08 -5.95 18.47
CA VAL A 512 22.65 -6.15 17.07
C VAL A 512 21.58 -7.25 17.02
N PRO A 513 20.37 -6.96 16.53
CA PRO A 513 19.28 -7.94 16.56
C PRO A 513 19.53 -9.09 15.57
N GLU A 514 19.31 -10.33 16.01
CA GLU A 514 19.32 -11.49 15.13
C GLU A 514 17.99 -11.58 14.34
N ILE A 515 18.01 -11.11 13.10
CA ILE A 515 16.85 -11.18 12.20
C ILE A 515 16.90 -12.49 11.39
N LYS A 516 16.08 -13.47 11.77
CA LYS A 516 16.03 -14.83 11.16
C LYS A 516 15.15 -14.92 9.88
#